data_AF-A0AAN8H3V9-F1
#
_entry.id   AF-A0AAN8H3V9-F1
#
_cell.length_a   1.000
_cell.length_b   1.000
_cell.length_c   1.000
_cell.angle_alpha   90.00
_cell.angle_beta   90.00
_cell.angle_gamma   90.00
#
_symmetry.space_group_name_H-M   'P 1'
#
loop_
_entity.id
_entity.type
_entity.pdbx_description
1 polymer ?
#
loop_
_entity_poly.entity_id
_entity_poly.type
_entity_poly.pdbx_seq_one_letter_code
_entity_poly.pdbx_strand_id
1 'polypeptide(L)'
;MKLELQDVSDSLHVFLWRNAEEFFGVSAEDAAANQEAQDIISQSMDSLCPAGGSTAERPWMDLCLTKYQSVEDDGQNQICYQISHSTFTRPSAPPNANPA
;
A
#
# COMPACT_ATOMS: atom_id res chain seq x y z
N MET A 1 3.72 -3.46 -7.59
CA MET A 1 2.29 -3.08 -7.47
C MET A 1 2.11 -1.61 -7.82
N LYS A 2 0.94 -1.21 -8.34
CA LYS A 2 0.54 0.18 -8.56
C LYS A 2 -0.65 0.48 -7.65
N LEU A 3 -0.56 1.51 -6.83
CA LEU A 3 -1.63 1.95 -5.93
C LEU A 3 -2.11 3.34 -6.35
N GLU A 4 -3.38 3.63 -6.08
CA GLU A 4 -3.94 4.96 -6.16
C GLU A 4 -4.19 5.44 -4.72
N LEU A 5 -3.41 6.43 -4.30
CA LEU A 5 -3.61 7.10 -3.02
C LEU A 5 -4.60 8.23 -3.23
N GLN A 6 -5.52 8.43 -2.30
CA GLN A 6 -6.48 9.53 -2.33
C GLN A 6 -6.43 10.23 -0.98
N ASP A 7 -6.31 11.56 -1.00
CA ASP A 7 -6.48 12.40 0.17
C ASP A 7 -7.67 13.36 -0.01
N VAL A 8 -7.76 14.39 0.85
CA VAL A 8 -8.83 15.40 0.77
C VAL A 8 -8.73 16.30 -0.47
N SER A 9 -7.57 16.32 -1.12
CA SER A 9 -7.25 17.19 -2.26
C SER A 9 -7.47 16.47 -3.58
N ASP A 10 -6.78 15.34 -3.79
CA ASP A 10 -6.78 14.65 -5.09
C ASP A 10 -6.31 13.20 -4.95
N SER A 11 -6.21 12.49 -6.08
CA SER A 11 -5.58 11.17 -6.16
C SER A 11 -4.21 11.19 -6.82
N LEU A 12 -3.36 10.25 -6.40
CA LEU A 12 -1.99 10.10 -6.88
C LEU A 12 -1.67 8.63 -7.12
N HIS A 13 -1.19 8.32 -8.33
CA HIS A 13 -0.68 7.00 -8.65
C HIS A 13 0.75 6.83 -8.13
N VAL A 14 0.97 5.76 -7.37
CA VAL A 14 2.27 5.41 -6.81
C VAL A 14 2.63 3.95 -7.07
N PHE A 15 3.92 3.66 -7.18
CA PHE A 15 4.43 2.30 -7.33
C PHE A 15 5.01 1.79 -6.02
N LEU A 16 4.77 0.51 -5.75
CA LEU A 16 5.39 -0.25 -4.67
C LEU A 16 6.11 -1.45 -5.30
N TRP A 17 7.44 -1.36 -5.38
CA TRP A 17 8.28 -2.40 -5.98
C TRP A 17 9.63 -2.56 -5.29
N ARG A 18 10.39 -1.49 -4.98
CA ARG A 18 11.69 -1.67 -4.29
C ARG A 18 11.55 -2.11 -2.83
N ASN A 19 10.56 -1.61 -2.11
CA ASN A 19 10.35 -1.90 -0.69
C ASN A 19 9.08 -2.75 -0.48
N ALA A 20 8.64 -3.50 -1.49
CA ALA A 20 7.42 -4.29 -1.38
C ALA A 20 7.54 -5.36 -0.28
N GLU A 21 8.70 -6.02 -0.18
CA GLU A 21 8.95 -7.04 0.82
C GLU A 21 8.95 -6.48 2.24
N GLU A 22 9.60 -5.32 2.46
CA GLU A 22 9.55 -4.60 3.74
C GLU A 22 8.13 -4.10 4.05
N PHE A 23 7.40 -3.65 3.04
CA PHE A 23 6.06 -3.10 3.21
C PHE A 23 5.07 -4.17 3.72
N PHE A 24 5.10 -5.37 3.14
CA PHE A 24 4.23 -6.48 3.54
C PHE A 24 4.84 -7.38 4.61
N GLY A 25 6.14 -7.28 4.88
CA GLY A 25 6.87 -8.21 5.75
C GLY A 25 6.98 -9.62 5.17
N VAL A 26 6.89 -9.76 3.85
CA VAL A 26 6.84 -11.04 3.12
C VAL A 26 7.78 -10.97 1.93
N SER A 27 8.67 -11.97 1.78
CA SER A 27 9.57 -12.03 0.61
C SER A 27 8.79 -12.38 -0.67
N ALA A 28 9.28 -11.93 -1.83
CA ALA A 28 8.65 -12.26 -3.11
C ALA A 28 8.69 -13.77 -3.40
N GLU A 29 9.74 -14.47 -2.93
CA GLU A 29 9.88 -15.92 -3.05
C GLU A 29 8.79 -16.65 -2.25
N ASP A 30 8.60 -16.26 -0.98
CA ASP A 30 7.57 -16.86 -0.12
C ASP A 30 6.18 -16.58 -0.68
N ALA A 31 5.90 -15.36 -1.13
CA ALA A 31 4.63 -15.02 -1.76
C ALA A 31 4.34 -15.88 -3.01
N ALA A 32 5.37 -16.29 -3.75
CA ALA A 32 5.20 -17.11 -4.95
C ALA A 32 4.93 -18.60 -4.64
N ALA A 33 5.41 -19.11 -3.50
CA ALA A 33 5.42 -20.54 -3.20
C ALA A 33 4.61 -20.96 -1.97
N ASN A 34 4.20 -20.02 -1.11
CA ASN A 34 3.57 -20.29 0.18
C ASN A 34 2.20 -19.60 0.31
N GLN A 35 1.14 -20.39 0.53
CA GLN A 35 -0.22 -19.88 0.73
C GLN A 35 -0.33 -18.96 1.96
N GLU A 36 0.37 -19.26 3.05
CA GLU A 36 0.35 -18.41 4.26
C GLU A 36 0.91 -17.02 3.98
N ALA A 37 1.98 -16.94 3.18
CA ALA A 37 2.55 -15.68 2.73
C ALA A 37 1.57 -14.89 1.83
N GLN A 38 0.85 -15.59 0.95
CA GLN A 38 -0.21 -14.98 0.12
C GLN A 38 -1.39 -14.47 0.96
N ASP A 39 -1.75 -15.19 2.02
CA ASP A 39 -2.81 -14.82 2.95
C ASP A 39 -2.44 -13.55 3.73
N ILE A 40 -1.17 -13.40 4.15
CA ILE A 40 -0.67 -12.18 4.81
C ILE A 40 -0.82 -10.96 3.90
N ILE A 41 -0.41 -11.08 2.63
CA ILE A 41 -0.56 -9.99 1.65
C ILE A 41 -2.04 -9.67 1.45
N SER A 42 -2.88 -10.69 1.30
CA SER A 42 -4.34 -10.53 1.10
C SER A 42 -5.00 -9.83 2.28
N GLN A 43 -4.72 -10.27 3.51
CA GLN A 43 -5.25 -9.64 4.73
C GLN A 43 -4.76 -8.20 4.91
N SER A 44 -3.52 -7.91 4.51
CA SER A 44 -2.98 -6.55 4.52
C SER A 44 -3.74 -5.66 3.54
N MET A 45 -3.98 -6.15 2.33
CA MET A 45 -4.74 -5.42 1.32
C MET A 45 -6.22 -5.25 1.70
N ASP A 46 -6.85 -6.25 2.29
CA ASP A 46 -8.23 -6.15 2.79
C ASP A 46 -8.34 -5.13 3.92
N SER A 47 -7.29 -5.00 4.75
CA SER A 47 -7.25 -3.99 5.81
C SER A 47 -7.04 -2.57 5.25
N LEU A 48 -6.28 -2.41 4.17
CA LEU A 48 -6.00 -1.13 3.52
C LEU A 48 -7.13 -0.67 2.59
N CYS A 49 -7.74 -1.61 1.87
CA CYS A 49 -8.65 -1.36 0.77
C CYS A 49 -9.70 -2.50 0.71
N PRO A 50 -10.63 -2.57 1.69
CA PRO A 50 -11.64 -3.61 1.70
C PRO A 50 -12.55 -3.52 0.46
N ALA A 51 -12.93 -4.67 -0.08
CA ALA A 51 -13.84 -4.75 -1.21
C ALA A 51 -15.22 -4.17 -0.83
N GLY A 52 -15.71 -3.21 -1.61
CA GLY A 52 -17.05 -2.64 -1.43
C GLY A 52 -17.20 -1.58 -0.33
N GLY A 53 -16.11 -1.21 0.36
CA GLY A 53 -16.11 -0.12 1.35
C GLY A 53 -15.95 1.27 0.72
N SER A 54 -16.50 2.30 1.38
CA SER A 54 -16.29 3.70 0.99
C SER A 54 -14.83 4.10 1.20
N THR A 55 -14.29 5.00 0.36
CA THR A 55 -12.93 5.53 0.56
C THR A 55 -12.78 6.27 1.89
N ALA A 56 -13.87 6.81 2.45
CA ALA A 56 -13.90 7.48 3.75
C ALA A 56 -13.69 6.54 4.95
N GLU A 57 -13.89 5.23 4.77
CA GLU A 57 -13.76 4.23 5.84
C GLU A 57 -12.37 3.55 5.83
N ARG A 58 -11.53 3.86 4.83
CA ARG A 58 -10.20 3.29 4.69
C ARG A 58 -9.22 3.97 5.65
N PRO A 59 -8.22 3.23 6.16
CA PRO A 59 -7.23 3.82 7.05
C PRO A 59 -6.38 4.86 6.32
N TRP A 60 -6.09 5.96 7.01
CA TRP A 60 -5.04 6.89 6.57
C TRP A 60 -3.68 6.22 6.66
N MET A 61 -2.80 6.55 5.71
CA MET A 61 -1.44 6.04 5.67
C MET A 61 -0.45 7.21 5.75
N ASP A 62 0.58 7.05 6.57
CA ASP A 62 1.76 7.91 6.56
C ASP A 62 2.83 7.25 5.68
N LEU A 63 3.12 7.85 4.52
CA LEU A 63 3.95 7.26 3.48
C LEU A 63 5.05 8.21 3.03
N CYS A 64 6.24 7.67 2.84
CA CYS A 64 7.36 8.36 2.23
C CYS A 64 7.37 8.07 0.71
N LEU A 65 7.22 9.11 -0.10
CA LEU A 65 7.22 9.00 -1.56
C LEU A 65 8.52 9.53 -2.17
N THR A 66 9.13 8.76 -3.06
CA THR A 66 10.26 9.17 -3.89
C THR A 66 9.77 9.49 -5.30
N LYS A 67 10.04 10.71 -5.76
CA LYS A 67 9.77 11.15 -7.13
C LYS A 67 10.91 10.70 -8.06
N TYR A 68 10.56 10.18 -9.23
CA TYR A 68 11.52 9.87 -10.28
C TYR A 68 10.94 10.17 -11.67
N GLN A 69 11.80 10.27 -12.68
CA GLN A 69 11.38 10.38 -14.07
C GLN A 69 11.43 8.99 -14.70
N SER A 70 10.39 8.63 -15.44
CA SER A 70 10.43 7.49 -16.35
C SER A 70 10.14 7.96 -17.77
N VAL A 71 10.64 7.20 -18.74
CA VAL A 71 10.41 7.45 -20.16
C VAL A 71 9.33 6.48 -20.59
N GLU A 72 8.22 7.00 -21.12
CA GLU A 72 7.19 6.17 -21.75
C GLU A 72 7.67 5.62 -23.09
N ASP A 73 6.95 4.61 -23.62
CA ASP A 73 7.28 3.98 -24.89
C ASP A 73 7.27 4.95 -26.08
N ASP A 74 6.58 6.09 -25.94
CA ASP A 74 6.52 7.18 -26.92
C ASP A 74 7.67 8.21 -26.77
N GLY A 75 8.56 8.00 -25.80
CA GLY A 75 9.71 8.85 -25.52
C GLY A 75 9.42 10.05 -24.61
N GLN A 76 8.20 10.19 -24.06
CA GLN A 76 7.88 11.28 -23.14
C GLN A 76 8.38 11.01 -21.73
N ASN A 77 8.96 12.04 -21.11
CA ASN A 77 9.35 12.01 -19.71
C ASN A 77 8.11 12.20 -18.83
N GLN A 78 7.70 11.16 -18.12
CA GLN A 78 6.65 11.25 -17.11
C GLN A 78 7.24 11.26 -15.70
N ILE A 79 6.57 11.98 -14.79
CA ILE A 79 6.90 11.96 -13.37
C ILE A 79 6.16 10.81 -12.72
N CYS A 80 6.90 9.93 -12.06
CA CYS A 80 6.35 8.84 -11.28
C CYS A 80 6.71 9.00 -9.80
N TYR A 81 5.90 8.36 -8.96
CA TYR A 81 6.07 8.34 -7.52
C TYR A 81 6.17 6.90 -7.05
N GLN A 82 7.06 6.67 -6.09
CA GLN A 82 7.28 5.35 -5.52
C GLN A 82 7.23 5.43 -4.00
N ILE A 83 6.58 4.47 -3.36
CA ILE A 83 6.65 4.28 -1.91
C ILE A 83 8.04 3.75 -1.54
N SER A 84 8.66 4.39 -0.56
CA SER A 84 10.02 4.09 -0.06
C SER A 84 10.06 4.21 1.46
N HIS A 85 10.78 3.33 2.16
CA HIS A 85 10.99 3.42 3.62
C HIS A 85 9.69 3.50 4.46
N SER A 86 8.62 2.85 4.00
CA SER A 86 7.35 2.77 4.74
C SER A 86 6.98 1.31 4.92
N THR A 87 6.58 0.95 6.14
CA THR A 87 6.09 -0.39 6.49
C THR A 87 4.61 -0.31 6.80
N PHE A 88 3.85 -1.33 6.38
CA PHE A 88 2.46 -1.42 6.78
C PHE A 88 2.39 -1.87 8.24
N THR A 89 1.85 -1.00 9.09
CA THR A 89 1.46 -1.37 10.45
C THR A 89 -0.05 -1.43 10.51
N ARG A 90 -0.60 -2.60 10.85
CA ARG A 90 -2.04 -2.74 11.03
C ARG A 90 -2.48 -1.77 12.14
N PRO A 91 -3.53 -0.96 11.94
CA PRO A 91 -4.08 -0.16 13.02
C PRO A 91 -4.49 -1.10 14.16
N SER A 92 -3.91 -0.93 15.35
CA SER A 92 -4.40 -1.61 16.55
C SER A 92 -5.80 -1.11 16.84
N ALA A 93 -6.71 -2.02 17.20
CA ALA A 93 -8.07 -1.67 17.60
C ALA A 93 -8.02 -0.57 18.69
N PRO A 94 -8.94 0.41 18.68
CA PRO A 94 -8.92 1.48 19.67
C PRO A 94 -9.04 0.88 21.09
N PRO A 95 -8.21 1.31 22.05
CA PRO A 95 -8.34 0.90 23.43
C PRO A 95 -9.55 1.64 24.03
N ASN A 96 -10.73 1.00 23.99
CA ASN A 96 -11.84 1.12 24.95
C ASN A 96 -13.19 0.84 24.26
N ALA A 97 -13.59 -0.43 24.21
CA ALA A 97 -14.99 -0.76 24.42
C ALA A 97 -15.13 -1.13 25.90
N ASN A 98 -15.53 -0.16 26.71
CA ASN A 98 -15.86 -0.36 28.12
C ASN A 98 -17.07 -1.30 28.19
N PRO A 99 -17.01 -2.47 28.85
CA PRO A 99 -18.20 -3.28 29.06
C PRO A 99 -19.12 -2.57 30.05
N ALA A 100 -20.39 -2.42 29.67
CA ALA A 100 -21.48 -1.99 30.54
C ALA A 100 -21.84 -3.08 31.56
#